data_AF-A0A2H6IPP9-F1
#
_entry.id   AF-A0A2H6IPP9-F1
#
_cell.length_a   1.000
_cell.length_b   1.000
_cell.length_c   1.000
_cell.angle_alpha   90.00
_cell.angle_beta   90.00
_cell.angle_gamma   90.00
#
_symmetry.space_group_name_H-M   'P 1'
#
loop_
_entity.id
_entity.type
_entity.pdbx_description
1 polymer ?
#
loop_
_entity_poly.entity_id
_entity_poly.type
_entity_poly.pdbx_seq_one_letter_code
_entity_poly.pdbx_strand_id
1 'polypeptide(L)'
;MILARETVEKLYAHALEEYPFECCGVITGSVDEQKVHLCENIQNSLHAEDPARYPRDARTAYFIERGDFDWIISNANENGDKIIALYHSHADHEAYFSEEDYAAQTVFGEPEFPDAFHVVVSIIGGKLNDIKCFKWERDTGTFYEQEDCV
;
A
#
# COMPACT_ATOMS: atom_id res chain seq x y z
N MET A 1 -1.72 0.04 15.40
CA MET A 1 -0.26 -0.09 15.19
C MET A 1 0.24 1.32 15.01
N ILE A 2 1.37 1.67 15.60
CA ILE A 2 2.00 2.97 15.37
C ILE A 2 3.19 2.72 14.45
N LEU A 3 3.22 3.40 13.30
CA LEU A 3 4.36 3.35 12.38
C LEU A 3 5.56 4.05 13.04
N ALA A 4 6.73 3.41 12.99
CA ALA A 4 7.94 4.04 13.49
C ALA A 4 8.29 5.26 12.63
N ARG A 5 8.87 6.31 13.23
CA ARG A 5 9.24 7.53 12.49
C ARG A 5 10.07 7.25 11.24
N GLU A 6 11.03 6.33 11.33
CA GLU A 6 11.88 5.93 10.21
C GLU A 6 11.11 5.22 9.09
N THR A 7 10.06 4.46 9.43
CA THR A 7 9.15 3.85 8.47
C THR A 7 8.40 4.91 7.69
N VAL A 8 7.84 5.90 8.41
CA VAL A 8 7.08 7.00 7.82
C VAL A 8 7.95 7.84 6.89
N GLU A 9 9.18 8.16 7.32
CA GLU A 9 10.16 8.88 6.51
C GLU A 9 10.48 8.15 5.19
N LYS A 10 10.58 6.81 5.20
CA LYS A 10 10.78 6.00 3.99
C LYS A 10 9.57 6.01 3.06
N LEU A 11 8.36 5.86 3.62
CA LEU A 11 7.11 5.93 2.86
C LEU A 11 6.97 7.28 2.16
N TYR A 12 7.25 8.37 2.88
CA TYR A 12 7.22 9.72 2.34
C TYR A 12 8.24 9.96 1.24
N ALA A 13 9.48 9.49 1.44
CA ALA A 13 10.51 9.61 0.43
C ALA A 13 10.12 8.86 -0.86
N HIS A 14 9.60 7.64 -0.73
CA HIS A 14 9.15 6.84 -1.88
C HIS A 14 7.98 7.49 -2.62
N ALA A 15 6.96 7.96 -1.90
CA ALA A 15 5.81 8.64 -2.51
C ALA A 15 6.19 9.93 -3.24
N LEU A 16 7.17 10.69 -2.73
CA LEU A 16 7.69 11.88 -3.39
C LEU A 16 8.55 11.56 -4.62
N GLU A 17 9.31 10.46 -4.57
CA GLU A 17 10.16 10.01 -5.67
C GLU A 17 9.35 9.53 -6.87
N GLU A 18 8.27 8.77 -6.62
CA GLU A 18 7.40 8.22 -7.67
C GLU A 18 6.40 9.24 -8.24
N TYR A 19 6.16 10.37 -7.56
CA TYR A 19 5.24 11.40 -8.05
C TYR A 19 5.62 11.84 -9.48
N PRO A 20 4.68 11.83 -10.46
CA PRO A 20 3.22 11.88 -10.30
C PRO A 20 2.49 10.53 -10.40
N PHE A 21 3.18 9.42 -10.16
CA PHE A 21 2.59 8.10 -10.07
C PHE A 21 2.39 7.67 -8.62
N GLU A 22 1.50 6.70 -8.41
CA GLU A 22 1.33 6.03 -7.13
C GLU A 22 2.53 5.11 -6.88
N CYS A 23 3.19 5.27 -5.74
CA CYS A 23 4.11 4.29 -5.20
C CYS A 23 3.32 3.17 -4.49
N CYS A 24 3.96 2.01 -4.29
CA CYS A 24 3.38 0.92 -3.51
C CYS A 24 4.46 0.11 -2.77
N GLY A 25 4.06 -0.60 -1.73
CA GLY A 25 4.97 -1.52 -1.06
C GLY A 25 4.40 -2.21 0.16
N VAL A 26 5.29 -2.90 0.88
CA VAL A 26 4.94 -3.79 1.99
C VAL A 26 5.77 -3.43 3.21
N ILE A 27 5.17 -3.51 4.39
CA ILE A 27 5.85 -3.38 5.66
C ILE A 27 5.77 -4.73 6.37
N THR A 28 6.92 -5.29 6.71
CA THR A 28 7.03 -6.55 7.44
C THR A 28 7.70 -6.35 8.79
N GLY A 29 7.51 -7.29 9.71
CA GLY A 29 8.17 -7.33 11.00
C GLY A 29 7.19 -7.38 12.15
N SER A 30 7.49 -6.59 13.18
CA SER A 30 6.68 -6.42 14.37
C SER A 30 6.33 -4.95 14.58
N VAL A 31 5.57 -4.64 15.64
CA VAL A 31 5.27 -3.25 15.98
C VAL A 31 6.55 -2.48 16.32
N ASP A 32 7.53 -3.16 16.94
CA ASP A 32 8.77 -2.56 17.43
C ASP A 32 9.90 -2.54 16.38
N GLU A 33 9.88 -3.49 15.44
CA GLU A 33 10.88 -3.62 14.38
C GLU A 33 10.18 -3.72 13.02
N GLN A 34 10.23 -2.63 12.25
CA GLN A 34 9.51 -2.48 10.99
C GLN A 34 10.49 -2.43 9.82
N LYS A 35 10.26 -3.25 8.80
CA LYS A 35 11.04 -3.31 7.56
C LYS A 35 10.16 -2.89 6.40
N VAL A 36 10.59 -1.84 5.69
CA VAL A 36 9.87 -1.32 4.52
C VAL A 36 10.47 -1.92 3.26
N HIS A 37 9.62 -2.52 2.43
CA HIS A 37 9.93 -3.00 1.09
C HIS A 37 9.29 -2.03 0.10
N LEU A 38 10.11 -1.29 -0.63
CA LEU A 38 9.66 -0.41 -1.71
C LEU A 38 9.44 -1.30 -2.94
N CYS A 39 8.22 -1.33 -3.47
CA CYS A 39 7.87 -2.15 -4.63
C CYS A 39 7.72 -1.27 -5.86
N GLU A 40 8.16 -1.79 -7.01
CA GLU A 40 7.89 -1.15 -8.30
C GLU A 40 6.39 -1.23 -8.60
N ASN A 41 5.82 -0.11 -9.04
CA ASN A 41 4.46 -0.08 -9.56
C ASN A 41 4.45 -0.44 -11.06
N ILE A 42 4.04 -1.66 -11.39
CA ILE A 42 4.01 -2.15 -12.78
C ILE A 42 2.73 -1.77 -13.55
N GLN A 43 1.86 -0.92 -12.98
CA GLN A 43 0.55 -0.59 -13.55
C GLN A 43 0.64 -0.01 -14.97
N ASN A 44 1.64 0.83 -15.26
CA ASN A 44 1.83 1.37 -16.61
C ASN A 44 2.13 0.29 -17.66
N SER A 45 2.93 -0.72 -17.29
CA SER A 45 3.25 -1.86 -18.16
C SER A 45 2.00 -2.69 -18.44
N LEU A 46 1.21 -2.98 -17.40
CA LEU A 46 -0.06 -3.71 -17.52
C LEU A 46 -1.08 -2.95 -18.37
N HIS A 47 -1.22 -1.64 -18.16
CA HIS A 47 -2.08 -0.77 -18.97
C HIS A 47 -1.68 -0.76 -20.45
N ALA A 48 -0.37 -0.74 -20.74
CA ALA A 48 0.12 -0.77 -22.12
C ALA A 48 -0.11 -2.12 -22.81
N GLU A 49 -0.04 -3.23 -22.07
CA GLU A 49 -0.24 -4.59 -22.59
C GLU A 49 -1.72 -4.93 -22.80
N ASP A 50 -2.57 -4.65 -21.81
CA ASP A 50 -4.01 -4.94 -21.83
C ASP A 50 -4.83 -3.81 -21.19
N PRO A 51 -5.06 -2.70 -21.92
CA PRO A 51 -5.81 -1.55 -21.39
C PRO A 51 -7.29 -1.86 -21.17
N ALA A 52 -7.82 -2.96 -21.73
CA ALA A 52 -9.21 -3.35 -21.48
C ALA A 52 -9.35 -3.96 -20.07
N ARG A 53 -8.35 -4.76 -19.66
CA ARG A 53 -8.30 -5.34 -18.32
C ARG A 53 -7.77 -4.35 -17.27
N TYR A 54 -6.80 -3.52 -17.64
CA TYR A 54 -6.17 -2.53 -16.77
C TYR A 54 -6.42 -1.13 -17.33
N PRO A 55 -7.62 -0.56 -17.18
CA PRO A 55 -7.99 0.71 -17.83
C PRO A 55 -7.31 1.94 -17.23
N ARG A 56 -6.73 1.83 -16.03
CA ARG A 56 -6.02 2.91 -15.35
C ARG A 56 -4.52 2.82 -15.56
N ASP A 57 -3.85 3.97 -15.58
CA ASP A 57 -2.40 4.07 -15.53
C ASP A 57 -1.91 4.20 -14.08
N ALA A 58 -0.59 4.29 -13.89
CA ALA A 58 0.03 4.35 -12.58
C ALA A 58 -0.29 5.64 -11.79
N ARG A 59 -1.02 6.61 -12.35
CA ARG A 59 -1.39 7.86 -11.62
C ARG A 59 -2.54 7.64 -10.63
N THR A 60 -3.32 6.58 -10.82
CA THR A 60 -4.59 6.33 -10.10
C THR A 60 -4.83 4.85 -9.80
N ALA A 61 -3.78 4.04 -9.92
CA ALA A 61 -3.76 2.63 -9.60
C ALA A 61 -2.31 2.18 -9.42
N TYR A 62 -2.14 1.09 -8.69
CA TYR A 62 -0.88 0.40 -8.56
C TYR A 62 -1.04 -1.11 -8.71
N PHE A 63 0.03 -1.76 -9.11
CA PHE A 63 0.11 -3.21 -9.11
C PHE A 63 1.51 -3.64 -8.72
N ILE A 64 1.63 -4.52 -7.74
CA ILE A 64 2.89 -5.15 -7.35
C ILE A 64 2.99 -6.49 -8.07
N GLU A 65 4.13 -6.74 -8.73
CA GLU A 65 4.38 -8.02 -9.39
C GLU A 65 4.26 -9.18 -8.37
N ARG A 66 3.54 -10.24 -8.75
CA ARG A 66 3.20 -11.32 -7.81
C ARG A 66 4.44 -12.03 -7.28
N GLY A 67 5.46 -12.20 -8.14
CA GLY A 67 6.73 -12.81 -7.78
C GLY A 67 7.48 -12.04 -6.69
N ASP A 68 7.50 -10.71 -6.77
CA ASP A 68 8.15 -9.85 -5.78
C ASP A 68 7.41 -9.88 -4.45
N PHE A 69 6.08 -9.83 -4.51
CA PHE A 69 5.23 -9.92 -3.33
C PHE A 69 5.38 -11.28 -2.60
N ASP A 70 5.34 -12.38 -3.34
CA ASP A 70 5.54 -13.73 -2.78
C ASP A 70 6.95 -13.89 -2.19
N TRP A 71 7.98 -13.28 -2.80
CA TRP A 71 9.33 -13.27 -2.25
C TRP A 71 9.41 -12.52 -0.91
N ILE A 72 8.76 -11.35 -0.81
CA ILE A 72 8.67 -10.58 0.45
C ILE A 72 8.01 -11.42 1.54
N ILE A 73 6.89 -12.08 1.23
CA ILE A 73 6.17 -12.97 2.16
C ILE A 73 7.08 -14.09 2.64
N SER A 74 7.74 -14.79 1.71
CA SER A 74 8.64 -15.91 2.05
C SER A 74 9.77 -15.46 2.95
N ASN A 75 10.46 -14.38 2.58
CA ASN A 75 11.57 -13.84 3.35
C ASN A 75 11.13 -13.33 4.73
N ALA A 76 9.95 -12.72 4.85
CA ALA A 76 9.40 -12.34 6.16
C ALA A 76 9.19 -13.58 7.04
N ASN A 77 8.51 -14.60 6.51
CA ASN A 77 8.25 -15.84 7.24
C ASN A 77 9.53 -16.56 7.69
N GLU A 78 10.55 -16.63 6.84
CA GLU A 78 11.85 -17.24 7.16
C GLU A 78 12.57 -16.54 8.32
N ASN A 79 12.35 -15.23 8.48
CA ASN A 79 12.90 -14.42 9.56
C ASN A 79 11.99 -14.36 10.80
N GLY A 80 10.86 -15.06 10.80
CA GLY A 80 9.85 -14.98 11.87
C GLY A 80 9.05 -13.68 11.90
N ASP A 81 9.17 -12.87 10.84
CA ASP A 81 8.41 -11.65 10.63
C ASP A 81 7.04 -11.98 9.99
N LYS A 82 6.14 -11.00 10.01
CA LYS A 82 4.85 -11.05 9.30
C LYS A 82 4.64 -9.78 8.50
N ILE A 83 3.72 -9.80 7.54
CA ILE A 83 3.18 -8.57 6.96
C ILE A 83 2.39 -7.83 8.05
N ILE A 84 2.79 -6.60 8.34
CA ILE A 84 2.10 -5.73 9.31
C ILE A 84 1.33 -4.62 8.61
N ALA A 85 1.76 -4.22 7.41
CA ALA A 85 1.00 -3.31 6.56
C ALA A 85 1.31 -3.47 5.07
N LEU A 86 0.36 -3.08 4.25
CA LEU A 86 0.54 -2.73 2.85
C LEU A 86 0.42 -1.21 2.74
N TYR A 87 1.13 -0.57 1.82
CA TYR A 87 0.98 0.85 1.60
C TYR A 87 1.02 1.22 0.13
N HIS A 88 0.40 2.35 -0.17
CA HIS A 88 0.50 3.03 -1.45
C HIS A 88 0.36 4.53 -1.25
N SER A 89 0.61 5.29 -2.32
CA SER A 89 0.39 6.74 -2.30
C SER A 89 -0.72 7.14 -3.27
N HIS A 90 -1.44 8.19 -2.93
CA HIS A 90 -2.35 8.87 -3.83
C HIS A 90 -1.68 10.12 -4.41
N ALA A 91 -1.58 10.20 -5.73
CA ALA A 91 -1.09 11.38 -6.45
C ALA A 91 -2.25 12.35 -6.73
N ASP A 92 -2.14 13.59 -6.23
CA ASP A 92 -3.13 14.67 -6.35
C ASP A 92 -4.53 14.34 -5.77
N HIS A 93 -4.60 13.41 -4.81
CA HIS A 93 -5.80 13.04 -4.06
C HIS A 93 -5.53 12.92 -2.55
N GLU A 94 -6.57 13.05 -1.72
CA GLU A 94 -6.49 12.88 -0.27
C GLU A 94 -6.23 11.41 0.13
N ALA A 95 -5.81 11.17 1.38
CA ALA A 95 -5.47 9.84 1.89
C ALA A 95 -6.71 9.03 2.33
N TYR A 96 -7.71 8.88 1.45
CA TYR A 96 -8.86 8.03 1.71
C TYR A 96 -8.63 6.60 1.20
N PHE A 97 -9.48 5.65 1.61
CA PHE A 97 -9.48 4.30 1.04
C PHE A 97 -10.55 4.20 -0.04
N SER A 98 -10.14 4.10 -1.29
CA SER A 98 -10.98 4.14 -2.47
C SER A 98 -11.63 2.79 -2.80
N GLU A 99 -12.63 2.79 -3.69
CA GLU A 99 -13.17 1.53 -4.26
C GLU A 99 -12.10 0.75 -5.04
N GLU A 100 -11.12 1.45 -5.63
CA GLU A 100 -9.99 0.81 -6.31
C GLU A 100 -9.06 0.14 -5.30
N ASP A 101 -8.78 0.79 -4.17
CA ASP A 101 -7.96 0.21 -3.11
C ASP A 101 -8.63 -1.03 -2.54
N TYR A 102 -9.95 -0.98 -2.35
CA TYR A 102 -10.73 -2.15 -1.95
C TYR A 102 -10.58 -3.29 -2.97
N ALA A 103 -10.73 -3.00 -4.26
CA ALA A 103 -10.62 -4.01 -5.31
C ALA A 103 -9.19 -4.58 -5.43
N ALA A 104 -8.17 -3.74 -5.26
CA ALA A 104 -6.76 -4.14 -5.30
C ALA A 104 -6.37 -5.01 -4.10
N GLN A 105 -6.97 -4.76 -2.93
CA GLN A 105 -6.60 -5.41 -1.69
C GLN A 105 -7.47 -6.63 -1.35
N THR A 106 -8.55 -6.90 -2.11
CA THR A 106 -9.47 -8.01 -1.82
C THR A 106 -9.61 -8.97 -3.00
N VAL A 107 -9.72 -10.26 -2.68
CA VAL A 107 -10.05 -11.33 -3.64
C VAL A 107 -11.30 -12.04 -3.14
N PHE A 108 -12.32 -12.12 -3.99
CA PHE A 108 -13.67 -12.59 -3.60
C PHE A 108 -14.26 -11.82 -2.40
N GLY A 109 -13.87 -10.55 -2.22
CA GLY A 109 -14.38 -9.67 -1.18
C GLY A 109 -13.65 -9.75 0.16
N GLU A 110 -12.52 -10.47 0.26
CA GLU A 110 -11.69 -10.49 1.47
C GLU A 110 -10.21 -10.25 1.15
N PRO A 111 -9.47 -9.54 2.02
CA PRO A 111 -8.04 -9.36 1.85
C PRO A 111 -7.25 -10.62 2.21
N GLU A 112 -6.13 -10.85 1.52
CA GLU A 112 -5.20 -11.95 1.80
C GLU A 112 -4.57 -11.81 3.20
N PHE A 113 -4.35 -10.57 3.66
CA PHE A 113 -3.78 -10.22 4.97
C PHE A 113 -4.76 -9.38 5.80
N PRO A 114 -5.85 -9.96 6.33
CA PRO A 114 -6.91 -9.23 7.03
C PRO A 114 -6.48 -8.56 8.34
N ASP A 115 -5.33 -8.94 8.90
CA ASP A 115 -4.81 -8.34 10.12
C ASP A 115 -3.78 -7.22 9.83
N ALA A 116 -3.38 -7.05 8.57
CA ALA A 116 -2.47 -5.99 8.15
C ALA A 116 -3.20 -4.63 8.10
N PHE A 117 -2.44 -3.57 8.34
CA PHE A 117 -2.90 -2.21 8.07
C PHE A 117 -2.74 -1.88 6.59
N HIS A 118 -3.56 -0.97 6.08
CA HIS A 118 -3.38 -0.38 4.77
C HIS A 118 -3.08 1.10 4.94
N VAL A 119 -1.92 1.54 4.49
CA VAL A 119 -1.44 2.91 4.69
C VAL A 119 -1.53 3.67 3.38
N VAL A 120 -2.18 4.82 3.39
CA VAL A 120 -2.32 5.69 2.22
C VAL A 120 -1.56 6.98 2.49
N VAL A 121 -0.58 7.29 1.64
CA VAL A 121 0.18 8.56 1.69
C VAL A 121 -0.36 9.50 0.61
N SER A 122 -0.85 10.67 0.99
CA SER A 122 -1.34 11.68 0.06
C SER A 122 -0.22 12.63 -0.35
N ILE A 123 -0.03 12.78 -1.66
CA ILE A 123 0.86 13.77 -2.28
C ILE A 123 0.02 14.72 -3.12
N ILE A 124 0.07 16.04 -2.85
CA ILE A 124 -0.65 17.05 -3.64
C ILE A 124 0.35 18.05 -4.23
N GLY A 125 0.38 18.16 -5.56
CA GLY A 125 1.28 19.05 -6.27
C GLY A 125 2.76 18.78 -5.97
N GLY A 126 3.13 17.50 -5.84
CA GLY A 126 4.49 17.07 -5.51
C GLY A 126 4.93 17.38 -4.07
N LYS A 127 3.97 17.53 -3.14
CA LYS A 127 4.24 17.76 -1.71
C LYS A 127 3.45 16.80 -0.85
N LEU A 128 4.05 16.37 0.26
CA LEU A 128 3.36 15.62 1.30
C LEU A 128 2.15 16.41 1.80
N ASN A 129 1.00 15.76 1.81
CA ASN A 129 -0.25 16.34 2.26
C ASN A 129 -0.77 15.63 3.52
N ASP A 130 -0.88 14.31 3.51
CA ASP A 130 -1.43 13.54 4.62
C ASP A 130 -0.97 12.07 4.61
N ILE A 131 -1.18 11.38 5.73
CA ILE A 131 -1.01 9.93 5.87
C ILE A 131 -2.15 9.37 6.72
N LYS A 132 -2.79 8.31 6.23
CA LYS A 132 -3.86 7.63 6.94
C LYS A 132 -3.68 6.13 6.90
N CYS A 133 -4.20 5.46 7.92
CA CYS A 133 -4.18 4.01 7.98
C CYS A 133 -5.59 3.47 8.08
N PHE A 134 -5.79 2.33 7.44
CA PHE A 134 -7.05 1.64 7.35
C PHE A 134 -6.90 0.21 7.81
N LYS A 135 -7.97 -0.34 8.38
CA LYS A 135 -7.99 -1.72 8.84
C LYS A 135 -9.25 -2.42 8.39
N TRP A 136 -9.10 -3.69 8.06
CA TRP A 136 -10.21 -4.55 7.67
C TRP A 136 -11.12 -4.86 8.86
N GLU A 137 -12.43 -4.71 8.66
CA GLU A 137 -13.47 -5.15 9.59
C GLU A 137 -14.24 -6.33 9.02
N ARG A 138 -14.02 -7.50 9.62
CA ARG A 138 -14.55 -8.79 9.13
C ARG A 138 -16.07 -8.86 9.13
N ASP A 139 -16.72 -8.23 10.10
CA ASP A 139 -18.18 -8.31 10.25
C ASP A 139 -18.92 -7.51 9.17
N THR A 140 -18.34 -6.40 8.73
CA THR A 140 -18.94 -5.52 7.71
C THR A 140 -18.38 -5.79 6.32
N GLY A 141 -17.21 -6.42 6.23
CA GLY A 141 -16.50 -6.58 4.96
C GLY A 141 -16.02 -5.24 4.41
N THR A 142 -15.59 -4.32 5.28
CA THR A 142 -15.15 -2.97 4.87
C THR A 142 -13.86 -2.57 5.56
N PHE A 143 -13.23 -1.50 5.07
CA PHE A 143 -12.10 -0.87 5.71
C PHE A 143 -12.56 0.37 6.48
N TYR A 144 -12.10 0.51 7.73
CA TYR A 144 -12.29 1.72 8.53
C TYR A 144 -10.97 2.43 8.76
N GLU A 145 -11.02 3.76 8.89
CA GLU A 145 -9.87 4.57 9.27
C GLU A 145 -9.47 4.29 10.73
N GLN A 146 -8.22 3.90 10.94
CA GLN A 146 -7.63 3.73 12.26
C GLN A 146 -6.94 5.03 12.66
N GLU A 147 -7.44 5.65 13.73
CA GLU A 147 -6.77 6.80 14.37
C GLU A 147 -5.44 6.39 15.02
N ASP A 148 -4.53 7.36 15.16
CA ASP A 148 -3.22 7.23 15.82
C ASP A 148 -2.30 6.14 15.23
N CYS A 149 -2.14 6.14 13.91
CA CYS A 149 -1.30 5.16 13.23
C CYS A 149 0.14 5.59 12.95
N VAL A 150 0.51 6.82 13.30
CA VAL A 150 1.78 7.49 12.99
C VAL A 150 2.32 8.22 14.21
#